data_AF-A0A5C6KNM7-F1
#
_entry.id   AF-A0A5C6KNM7-F1
#
_cell.length_a   1.000
_cell.length_b   1.000
_cell.length_c   1.000
_cell.angle_alpha   90.00
_cell.angle_beta   90.00
_cell.angle_gamma   90.00
#
_symmetry.space_group_name_H-M   'P 1'
#
loop_
_entity.id
_entity.type
_entity.pdbx_description
1 polymer ?
#
loop_
_entity_poly.entity_id
_entity_poly.type
_entity_poly.pdbx_seq_one_letter_code
_entity_poly.pdbx_strand_id
1 'polypeptide(L)' 'MKAAAYRFYKHCTMDDKGFITCNVTNGAELKISEEVFEFRLRDMKGWNEMIKENIRDGARYRIIRIDDERYLNGLLNYK' A
#
# COMPACT_ATOMS: atom_id res chain seq x y z
N MET A 1 -0.97 10.96 -10.18
CA MET A 1 -0.80 10.40 -8.82
C MET A 1 -1.77 9.26 -8.49
N LYS A 2 -3.09 9.41 -8.69
CA LYS A 2 -4.13 8.41 -8.35
C LYS A 2 -3.96 7.06 -9.06
N ALA A 3 -3.78 7.06 -10.39
CA ALA A 3 -3.52 5.85 -11.16
C ALA A 3 -2.20 5.14 -10.78
N ALA A 4 -1.20 5.88 -10.29
CA ALA A 4 0.06 5.29 -9.84
C ALA A 4 -0.09 4.56 -8.51
N ALA A 5 -0.90 5.10 -7.58
CA ALA A 5 -1.25 4.39 -6.34
C ALA A 5 -2.03 3.11 -6.64
N TYR A 6 -3.01 3.16 -7.55
CA TYR A 6 -3.72 1.96 -8.00
C TYR A 6 -2.75 0.91 -8.56
N ARG A 7 -1.87 1.30 -9.48
CA ARG A 7 -0.89 0.39 -10.09
C ARG A 7 0.03 -0.22 -9.03
N PHE A 8 0.49 0.57 -8.06
CA PHE A 8 1.34 0.08 -6.98
C PHE A 8 0.60 -0.91 -6.06
N TYR A 9 -0.53 -0.53 -5.48
CA TYR A 9 -1.23 -1.37 -4.51
C TYR A 9 -1.90 -2.59 -5.15
N LYS A 10 -2.23 -2.56 -6.45
CA LYS A 10 -2.68 -3.74 -7.19
C LYS A 10 -1.64 -4.87 -7.22
N HIS A 11 -0.36 -4.52 -7.10
CA HIS A 11 0.76 -5.46 -7.03
C HIS A 11 1.26 -5.68 -5.60
N CYS A 12 0.51 -5.22 -4.60
CA CYS A 12 0.78 -5.49 -3.20
C CYS A 12 -0.19 -6.53 -2.63
N THR A 13 0.24 -7.22 -1.58
CA THR A 13 -0.60 -8.13 -0.78
C THR A 13 -0.60 -7.67 0.67
N MET A 14 -1.66 -8.00 1.41
CA MET A 14 -1.78 -7.67 2.83
C MET A 14 -2.02 -8.94 3.67
N ASP A 15 -1.31 -9.08 4.79
CA ASP A 15 -1.54 -10.18 5.73
C ASP A 15 -2.71 -9.91 6.70
N ASP A 16 -3.02 -10.88 7.58
CA ASP A 16 -4.13 -10.78 8.53
C ASP A 16 -3.92 -9.73 9.64
N LYS A 17 -2.70 -9.21 9.79
CA LYS A 17 -2.36 -8.13 10.74
C LYS A 17 -2.35 -6.76 10.08
N GLY A 18 -2.47 -6.71 8.75
CA GLY A 18 -2.47 -5.49 7.96
C GLY A 18 -1.10 -5.13 7.37
N PHE A 19 -0.06 -5.96 7.53
CA PHE A 19 1.24 -5.69 6.92
C PHE A 19 1.17 -5.85 5.41
N ILE A 20 1.73 -4.86 4.71
CA ILE A 20 1.70 -4.77 3.26
C ILE A 20 3.04 -5.22 2.70
N THR A 21 3.00 -6.06 1.67
CA THR A 21 4.17 -6.49 0.91
C THR A 21 4.02 -6.09 -0.54
N CYS A 22 5.02 -5.40 -1.10
CA CYS A 22 5.12 -5.08 -2.52
C CYS A 22 5.76 -6.26 -3.27
N ASN A 23 5.10 -6.76 -4.31
CA ASN A 23 5.54 -7.95 -5.05
C ASN A 23 6.26 -7.63 -6.38
N VAL A 24 6.66 -6.37 -6.56
CA VAL A 24 7.44 -5.90 -7.71
C VAL A 24 8.69 -5.16 -7.23
N THR A 25 9.68 -5.01 -8.11
CA THR A 25 11.00 -4.50 -7.74
C THR A 25 11.28 -3.07 -8.20
N ASN A 26 10.55 -2.57 -9.20
CA ASN A 26 10.77 -1.25 -9.79
C ASN A 26 9.49 -0.64 -10.40
N GLY A 27 9.56 0.64 -10.76
CA GLY A 27 8.47 1.40 -11.37
C GLY A 27 8.13 0.97 -12.79
N ALA A 28 9.12 0.50 -13.56
CA ALA A 28 8.90 0.05 -14.93
C ALA A 28 7.89 -1.11 -15.03
N GLU A 29 7.93 -2.07 -14.09
CA GLU A 29 6.95 -3.16 -14.00
C GLU A 29 5.49 -2.67 -13.88
N LEU A 30 5.31 -1.49 -13.28
CA LEU A 30 4.00 -0.87 -13.04
C LEU A 30 3.63 0.20 -14.09
N LYS A 31 4.56 0.52 -15.00
CA LYS A 31 4.49 1.67 -15.92
C LYS A 31 4.30 3.00 -15.16
N ILE A 32 5.10 3.21 -14.11
CA ILE A 32 5.24 4.48 -13.38
C ILE A 32 6.72 4.87 -13.34
N SER A 33 7.05 6.12 -13.00
CA SER A 33 8.46 6.50 -12.82
C SER A 33 9.05 5.86 -11.55
N GLU A 34 10.37 5.62 -11.54
CA GLU A 34 11.07 5.08 -10.37
C GLU A 34 10.90 5.97 -9.14
N GLU A 35 10.96 7.30 -9.30
CA GLU A 35 10.70 8.25 -8.21
C GLU A 35 9.33 8.02 -7.56
N VAL A 36 8.28 7.79 -8.36
CA VAL A 36 6.93 7.52 -7.84
C VAL A 36 6.86 6.14 -7.19
N PHE A 37 7.58 5.15 -7.73
CA PHE A 37 7.68 3.82 -7.13
C PHE A 37 8.34 3.88 -5.76
N GLU A 38 9.52 4.50 -5.65
CA GLU A 38 10.26 4.66 -4.41
C GLU A 38 9.47 5.44 -3.35
N PHE A 39 8.78 6.50 -3.77
CA PHE A 39 7.87 7.25 -2.90
C PHE A 39 6.79 6.34 -2.30
N ARG A 40 6.13 5.52 -3.14
CA ARG A 40 5.07 4.60 -2.68
C ARG A 40 5.61 3.47 -1.81
N LEU A 41 6.79 2.94 -2.15
CA LEU A 41 7.46 1.94 -1.34
C LEU A 41 7.80 2.49 0.06
N ARG A 42 8.24 3.75 0.15
CA ARG A 42 8.52 4.43 1.42
C ARG A 42 7.24 4.65 2.24
N ASP A 43 6.17 5.13 1.61
CA ASP A 43 4.86 5.34 2.23
C ASP A 43 4.30 4.04 2.82
N MET A 44 4.32 2.96 2.02
CA MET A 44 3.92 1.61 2.45
C MET A 44 4.75 1.11 3.64
N LYS A 45 6.08 1.29 3.61
CA LYS A 45 6.95 0.92 4.74
C LYS A 45 6.60 1.72 6.01
N GLY A 46 6.25 3.00 5.88
CA GLY A 46 5.78 3.82 6.99
C GLY A 46 4.50 3.27 7.64
N TRP A 47 3.56 2.78 6.83
CA TRP A 47 2.35 2.15 7.36
C TRP A 47 2.65 0.85 8.11
N ASN A 48 3.58 0.04 7.60
CA ASN A 48 4.01 -1.18 8.29
C ASN A 48 4.67 -0.87 9.64
N GLU A 49 5.52 0.16 9.73
CA GLU A 49 6.09 0.58 11.02
C GLU A 49 5.00 1.07 11.99
N MET A 50 4.03 1.85 11.52
CA MET A 50 2.89 2.28 12.35
C MET A 50 2.07 1.07 12.86
N ILE A 51 1.83 0.05 12.03
CA ILE A 51 1.14 -1.18 12.45
C ILE A 51 1.96 -1.90 13.52
N LYS A 52 3.27 -2.01 13.32
CA LYS A 52 4.19 -2.64 14.28
C LYS A 52 4.21 -1.92 15.62
N GLU A 53 4.20 -0.59 15.62
CA GLU A 53 4.07 0.23 16.83
C GLU A 53 2.73 0.00 17.53
N ASN A 54 1.61 0.03 16.78
CA ASN A 54 0.29 -0.24 17.33
C ASN A 54 0.19 -1.64 17.98
N ILE A 55 0.76 -2.67 17.34
CA ILE A 55 0.82 -4.02 17.90
C ILE A 55 1.66 -4.04 19.19
N ARG A 56 2.84 -3.40 19.17
CA ARG A 56 3.73 -3.31 20.33
C ARG A 56 3.05 -2.64 21.52
N ASP A 57 2.30 -1.57 21.25
CA ASP A 57 1.66 -0.75 22.28
C ASP A 57 0.28 -1.31 22.70
N GLY A 58 -0.13 -2.46 22.13
CA GLY A 58 -1.42 -3.11 22.43
C GLY A 58 -2.63 -2.30 21.96
N ALA A 59 -2.45 -1.38 21.02
CA ALA A 59 -3.49 -0.50 20.53
C ALA A 59 -4.54 -1.30 19.73
N ARG A 60 -5.81 -0.94 19.89
CA ARG A 60 -6.88 -1.44 19.02
C ARG A 60 -6.86 -0.65 17.72
N TYR A 61 -6.66 -1.34 16.60
CA TYR A 61 -6.75 -0.75 15.28
C TYR A 61 -7.62 -1.60 14.36
N ARG A 62 -8.17 -0.97 13.33
CA ARG A 62 -8.97 -1.64 12.30
C ARG A 62 -8.11 -1.81 11.05
N ILE A 63 -8.10 -3.03 10.51
CA ILE A 63 -7.45 -3.33 9.25
C ILE A 63 -8.37 -2.91 8.10
N ILE A 64 -7.84 -2.08 7.20
CA ILE A 64 -8.47 -1.74 5.93
C ILE A 64 -7.72 -2.52 4.86
N ARG A 65 -8.41 -3.43 4.16
CA ARG A 65 -7.81 -4.27 3.11
C ARG A 65 -7.48 -3.43 1.88
N ILE A 66 -6.20 -3.18 1.67
CA ILE A 66 -5.70 -2.42 0.51
C ILE A 66 -5.72 -3.23 -0.79
N ASP A 67 -5.78 -4.55 -0.66
CA ASP A 67 -5.83 -5.52 -1.75
C ASP A 67 -7.27 -5.91 -2.13
N ASP A 68 -8.28 -5.31 -1.48
CA ASP A 68 -9.69 -5.42 -1.87
C ASP A 68 -9.99 -4.53 -3.07
N GLU A 69 -10.74 -5.04 -4.06
CA GLU A 69 -11.10 -4.28 -5.26
C GLU A 69 -11.85 -2.99 -4.96
N ARG A 70 -12.65 -2.91 -3.89
CA ARG A 70 -13.34 -1.68 -3.48
C ARG A 70 -12.35 -0.60 -3.08
N TYR A 71 -11.30 -0.96 -2.34
CA TYR A 71 -10.24 -0.02 -2.00
C TYR A 71 -9.52 0.46 -3.26
N LEU A 72 -9.10 -0.49 -4.12
CA LEU A 72 -8.41 -0.18 -5.37
C LEU A 72 -9.25 0.71 -6.30
N ASN A 73 -10.54 0.41 -6.46
CA ASN A 73 -11.47 1.23 -7.24
C ASN A 73 -11.68 2.62 -6.62
N GLY A 74 -11.64 2.73 -5.29
CA GLY A 74 -11.65 4.01 -4.59
C GLY A 74 -10.48 4.91 -4.96
N LEU A 75 -9.29 4.34 -5.22
CA LEU A 75 -8.12 5.09 -5.69
C LEU A 75 -8.32 5.70 -7.08
N LEU A 76 -9.17 5.10 -7.92
CA LEU A 76 -9.46 5.58 -9.26
C LEU A 76 -10.60 6.63 -9.28
N ASN A 77 -11.55 6.50 -8.36
CA ASN A 77 -12.80 7.25 -8.39
C ASN A 77 -12.86 8.47 -7.45
N TYR A 78 -11.82 8.72 -6.65
CA TYR A 78 -11.76 9.91 -5.82
C TYR A 78 -11.78 11.15 -6.73
N LYS A 79 -12.81 11.99 -6.66
CA LYS A 79 -12.85 13.30 -7.34
C LYS A 79 -11.99 14.27 -6.54
#